data_AF-A0AAW5SI63-F1
#
_entry.id   AF-A0AAW5SI63-F1
#
_cell.length_a   1.000
_cell.length_b   1.000
_cell.length_c   1.000
_cell.angle_alpha   90.00
_cell.angle_beta   90.00
_cell.angle_gamma   90.00
#
_symmetry.space_group_name_H-M   'P 1'
#
loop_
_entity.id
_entity.type
_entity.pdbx_description
1 polymer ?
#
loop_
_entity_poly.entity_id
_entity_poly.type
_entity_poly.pdbx_seq_one_letter_code
_entity_poly.pdbx_strand_id
1 'polypeptide(L)'
;MTTIEQTHHIEIDTIESPPRFVARCTDHQTQAMTAGFGHDDAARRFTCDPSGQRFIICSDDGADPVLTDLGGLRHSVRRWIENSHYSDVEALKYFRWSAAAPHLQALTIALTHPSEYDEHDYAHPRYAVLTDAGEHIAEVICRIDGRA
;
A
#
# COMPACT_ATOMS: atom_id res chain seq x y z
N MET A 1 -10.38 11.35 19.93
CA MET A 1 -10.58 10.56 18.70
C MET A 1 -10.62 9.11 19.11
N THR A 2 -11.80 8.51 19.17
CA THR A 2 -12.00 7.08 19.44
C THR A 2 -11.90 6.37 18.09
N THR A 3 -10.81 5.65 17.86
CA THR A 3 -10.68 4.79 16.68
C THR A 3 -11.66 3.63 16.87
N ILE A 4 -12.77 3.67 16.14
CA ILE A 4 -13.70 2.53 16.07
C ILE A 4 -13.02 1.52 15.16
N GLU A 5 -12.50 0.42 15.72
CA GLU A 5 -12.15 -0.75 14.92
C GLU A 5 -13.45 -1.34 14.36
N GLN A 6 -13.80 -0.96 13.14
CA GLN A 6 -14.87 -1.62 12.41
C GLN A 6 -14.33 -2.97 11.94
N THR A 7 -14.94 -4.05 12.41
CA THR A 7 -14.68 -5.41 11.91
C THR A 7 -15.47 -5.56 10.60
N HIS A 8 -14.77 -5.59 9.47
CA HIS A 8 -15.37 -5.75 8.14
C HIS A 8 -15.52 -7.23 7.80
N HIS A 9 -16.59 -7.62 7.11
CA HIS A 9 -16.70 -8.97 6.54
C HIS A 9 -15.82 -9.07 5.29
N ILE A 10 -14.78 -9.90 5.37
CA ILE A 10 -13.82 -10.13 4.29
C ILE A 10 -14.06 -11.53 3.72
N GLU A 11 -14.41 -11.61 2.44
CA GLU A 11 -14.43 -12.86 1.67
C GLU A 11 -13.13 -12.95 0.87
N ILE A 12 -12.47 -14.11 0.90
CA ILE A 12 -11.24 -14.34 0.14
C ILE A 12 -11.51 -15.37 -0.94
N ASP A 13 -11.47 -14.93 -2.19
CA ASP A 13 -11.57 -15.79 -3.35
C ASP A 13 -10.18 -16.14 -3.88
N THR A 14 -9.97 -17.42 -4.19
CA THR A 14 -8.77 -17.89 -4.90
C THR A 14 -9.05 -17.87 -6.39
N ILE A 15 -8.24 -17.14 -7.17
CA ILE A 15 -8.21 -17.28 -8.62
C ILE A 15 -7.04 -18.18 -8.98
N GLU A 16 -7.33 -19.34 -9.58
CA GLU A 16 -6.31 -20.31 -9.97
C GLU A 16 -5.62 -19.88 -11.27
N SER A 17 -4.28 -19.77 -11.17
CA SER A 17 -3.30 -19.57 -12.25
C SER A 17 -3.16 -18.17 -12.88
N PRO A 18 -2.16 -17.36 -12.44
CA PRO A 18 -1.31 -17.55 -11.25
C PRO A 18 -2.14 -17.36 -9.96
N PRO A 19 -1.78 -17.99 -8.82
CA PRO A 19 -2.55 -17.85 -7.58
C PRO A 19 -2.62 -16.38 -7.18
N ARG A 20 -3.81 -15.80 -7.35
CA ARG A 20 -4.15 -14.44 -6.93
C ARG A 20 -5.21 -14.59 -5.86
N PHE A 21 -4.92 -14.02 -4.69
CA PHE A 21 -5.88 -13.97 -3.61
C PHE A 21 -6.61 -12.64 -3.72
N VAL A 22 -7.93 -12.76 -3.79
CA VAL A 22 -8.82 -11.63 -3.92
C VAL A 22 -9.54 -11.47 -2.60
N ALA A 23 -9.10 -10.50 -1.79
CA ALA A 23 -9.83 -10.13 -0.60
C ALA A 23 -10.92 -9.10 -0.99
N ARG A 24 -12.17 -9.42 -0.67
CA ARG A 24 -13.35 -8.61 -0.95
C ARG A 24 -13.97 -8.18 0.37
N CYS A 25 -14.24 -6.89 0.54
CA CYS A 25 -15.15 -6.46 1.60
C CYS A 25 -16.57 -6.49 1.05
N THR A 26 -17.41 -7.37 1.59
CA THR A 26 -18.82 -7.49 1.16
C THR A 26 -19.65 -6.27 1.52
N ASP A 27 -19.28 -5.57 2.60
CA ASP A 27 -19.96 -4.37 3.08
C ASP A 27 -19.73 -3.15 2.15
N HIS A 28 -18.57 -3.06 1.49
CA HIS A 28 -18.17 -1.89 0.68
C HIS A 28 -17.91 -2.20 -0.80
N GLN A 29 -18.08 -3.46 -1.21
CA GLN A 29 -17.83 -3.95 -2.58
C GLN A 29 -16.42 -3.63 -3.12
N THR A 30 -15.44 -3.50 -2.22
CA THR A 30 -14.05 -3.21 -2.58
C THR A 30 -13.25 -4.49 -2.74
N GLN A 31 -12.37 -4.54 -3.74
CA GLN A 31 -11.57 -5.71 -4.08
C GLN A 31 -10.08 -5.37 -4.08
N ALA A 32 -9.30 -6.11 -3.30
CA ALA A 32 -7.85 -6.12 -3.36
C ALA A 32 -7.38 -7.32 -4.17
N MET A 33 -6.51 -7.09 -5.15
CA MET A 33 -5.84 -8.16 -5.89
C MET A 33 -4.39 -8.23 -5.45
N THR A 34 -4.01 -9.28 -4.72
CA THR A 34 -2.60 -9.52 -4.40
C THR A 34 -2.16 -10.84 -5.03
N ALA A 35 -1.21 -10.78 -5.96
CA ALA A 35 -0.61 -11.98 -6.53
C ALA A 35 0.43 -12.57 -5.55
N GLY A 36 0.43 -13.90 -5.39
CA GLY A 36 1.57 -14.62 -4.81
C GLY A 36 1.71 -14.67 -3.29
N PHE A 37 0.67 -14.41 -2.49
CA PHE A 37 0.72 -14.56 -1.02
C PHE A 37 -0.27 -15.59 -0.51
N GLY A 38 -0.04 -16.20 0.66
CA GLY A 38 -1.02 -17.10 1.27
C GLY A 38 -2.27 -16.36 1.78
N HIS A 39 -3.34 -17.11 2.07
CA HIS A 39 -4.63 -16.62 2.56
C HIS A 39 -4.51 -15.65 3.75
N ASP A 40 -3.71 -16.00 4.77
CA ASP A 40 -3.58 -15.21 6.00
C ASP A 40 -2.78 -13.91 5.78
N ASP A 41 -1.81 -13.93 4.87
CA ASP A 41 -1.07 -12.74 4.48
C ASP A 41 -1.92 -11.79 3.64
N ALA A 42 -2.80 -12.32 2.78
CA ALA A 42 -3.78 -11.53 2.05
C ALA A 42 -4.77 -10.85 3.00
N ALA A 43 -5.28 -11.59 4.01
CA ALA A 43 -6.19 -11.05 5.03
C ALA A 43 -5.53 -9.96 5.89
N ARG A 44 -4.30 -10.18 6.36
CA ARG A 44 -3.56 -9.20 7.18
C ARG A 44 -3.20 -7.93 6.43
N ARG A 45 -3.04 -8.03 5.10
CA ARG A 45 -2.67 -6.89 4.23
C ARG A 45 -3.88 -6.21 3.62
N PHE A 46 -5.04 -6.85 3.64
CA PHE A 46 -6.28 -6.26 3.22
C PHE A 46 -6.63 -5.08 4.13
N THR A 47 -6.89 -3.94 3.52
CA THR A 47 -7.47 -2.78 4.18
C THR A 47 -8.72 -2.42 3.41
N CYS A 48 -9.87 -2.41 4.08
CA CYS A 48 -11.10 -1.95 3.47
C CYS A 48 -10.95 -0.47 3.09
N ASP A 49 -11.09 -0.15 1.80
CA ASP A 49 -11.10 1.22 1.29
C ASP A 49 -12.52 1.62 0.91
N PRO A 50 -13.37 2.02 1.87
CA PRO A 50 -14.75 2.42 1.60
C PRO A 50 -14.83 3.71 0.77
N SER A 51 -13.72 4.39 0.49
CA SER A 51 -13.70 5.67 -0.22
C SER A 51 -13.74 5.52 -1.75
N GLY A 52 -13.60 4.31 -2.28
CA GLY A 52 -13.61 4.05 -3.73
C GLY A 52 -12.43 4.67 -4.47
N GLN A 53 -11.32 4.94 -3.78
CA GLN A 53 -10.15 5.56 -4.36
C GLN A 53 -9.31 4.51 -5.09
N ARG A 54 -9.02 4.79 -6.37
CA ARG A 54 -8.06 4.00 -7.15
C ARG A 54 -6.73 4.73 -7.18
N PHE A 55 -5.67 3.97 -7.06
CA PHE A 55 -4.31 4.47 -7.07
C PHE A 55 -3.59 3.99 -8.32
N ILE A 56 -2.73 4.83 -8.87
CA ILE A 56 -1.93 4.53 -10.03
C ILE A 56 -0.48 4.59 -9.61
N ILE A 57 0.25 3.54 -9.94
CA ILE A 57 1.69 3.42 -9.69
C ILE A 57 2.37 3.43 -11.05
N CYS A 58 3.23 4.41 -11.27
CA CYS A 58 4.04 4.52 -12.46
C CYS A 58 5.50 4.23 -12.09
N SER A 59 6.18 3.48 -12.94
CA SER A 59 7.61 3.23 -12.83
C SER A 59 8.35 4.03 -13.89
N ASP A 60 9.52 4.56 -13.54
CA ASP A 60 10.36 5.33 -14.46
C ASP A 60 11.12 4.44 -15.46
N ASP A 61 11.11 3.12 -15.27
CA ASP A 61 11.71 2.12 -16.17
C ASP A 61 10.92 1.84 -17.47
N GLY A 62 9.82 2.56 -17.69
CA GLY A 62 8.97 2.40 -18.86
C GLY A 62 7.98 1.24 -18.78
N ALA A 63 7.83 0.61 -17.61
CA ALA A 63 6.73 -0.34 -17.38
C ALA A 63 5.37 0.36 -17.41
N ASP A 64 4.34 -0.38 -17.85
CA ASP A 64 2.96 0.13 -17.89
C ASP A 64 2.47 0.52 -16.47
N PRO A 65 1.73 1.64 -16.34
CA PRO A 65 1.15 2.04 -15.06
C PRO A 65 0.23 0.97 -14.48
N VAL A 66 0.35 0.73 -13.18
CA VAL A 66 -0.47 -0.25 -12.46
C VAL A 66 -1.59 0.47 -11.72
N LEU A 67 -2.84 0.10 -12.02
CA LEU A 67 -4.01 0.52 -11.24
C LEU A 67 -4.22 -0.41 -10.05
N THR A 68 -4.42 0.16 -8.87
CA THR A 68 -4.55 -0.60 -7.63
C THR A 68 -5.50 0.08 -6.62
N ASP A 69 -5.75 -0.60 -5.51
CA ASP A 69 -6.50 -0.08 -4.37
C ASP A 69 -5.56 0.32 -3.22
N LEU A 70 -6.13 0.71 -2.07
CA LEU A 70 -5.33 1.12 -0.91
C LEU A 70 -4.38 0.01 -0.41
N GLY A 71 -4.81 -1.26 -0.50
CA GLY A 71 -3.99 -2.40 -0.10
C GLY A 71 -2.77 -2.57 -0.99
N GLY A 72 -2.96 -2.52 -2.31
CA GLY A 72 -1.86 -2.60 -3.27
C GLY A 72 -0.96 -1.37 -3.26
N LEU A 73 -1.49 -0.17 -2.99
CA LEU A 73 -0.69 1.03 -2.74
C LEU A 73 0.25 0.80 -1.55
N ARG A 74 -0.29 0.41 -0.39
CA ARG A 74 0.50 0.15 0.83
C ARG A 74 1.54 -0.95 0.60
N HIS A 75 1.16 -2.00 -0.13
CA HIS A 75 2.08 -3.08 -0.48
C HIS A 75 3.23 -2.59 -1.35
N SER A 76 2.94 -1.82 -2.41
CA SER A 76 3.95 -1.26 -3.30
C SER A 76 4.92 -0.35 -2.54
N VAL A 77 4.38 0.60 -1.75
CA VAL A 77 5.19 1.53 -0.95
C VAL A 77 6.09 0.77 0.02
N ARG A 78 5.53 -0.17 0.78
CA ARG A 78 6.30 -1.00 1.72
C ARG A 78 7.39 -1.78 1.01
N ARG A 79 7.02 -2.55 -0.03
CA ARG A 79 7.96 -3.38 -0.78
C ARG A 79 9.07 -2.53 -1.37
N TRP A 80 8.75 -1.35 -1.85
CA TRP A 80 9.74 -0.44 -2.39
C TRP A 80 10.73 -0.01 -1.30
N ILE A 81 10.24 0.55 -0.19
CA ILE A 81 11.11 0.99 0.91
C ILE A 81 11.97 -0.15 1.48
N GLU A 82 11.40 -1.34 1.65
CA GLU A 82 12.11 -2.49 2.23
C GLU A 82 13.19 -3.08 1.30
N ASN A 83 13.05 -2.92 -0.03
CA ASN A 83 14.00 -3.48 -1.01
C ASN A 83 14.90 -2.42 -1.65
N SER A 84 14.60 -1.13 -1.49
CA SER A 84 15.42 -0.05 -2.03
C SER A 84 16.54 0.25 -1.06
N HIS A 85 17.78 -0.08 -1.42
CA HIS A 85 18.98 0.32 -0.68
C HIS A 85 19.25 1.83 -0.81
N TYR A 86 18.23 2.68 -0.57
CA TYR A 86 18.25 4.15 -0.59
C TYR A 86 18.66 4.83 -1.91
N SER A 87 19.14 4.12 -2.94
CA SER A 87 19.68 4.74 -4.17
C SER A 87 18.65 5.15 -5.22
N ASP A 88 17.41 4.64 -5.16
CA ASP A 88 16.42 4.80 -6.25
C ASP A 88 15.09 5.42 -5.78
N VAL A 89 15.04 6.15 -4.65
CA VAL A 89 13.80 6.61 -3.98
C VAL A 89 12.77 7.27 -4.93
N GLU A 90 13.19 7.82 -6.07
CA GLU A 90 12.33 8.45 -7.10
C GLU A 90 11.81 7.52 -8.21
N ALA A 91 12.20 6.25 -8.25
CA ALA A 91 11.87 5.33 -9.36
C ALA A 91 10.38 5.00 -9.51
N LEU A 92 9.60 5.16 -8.42
CA LEU A 92 8.15 4.94 -8.43
C LEU A 92 7.41 6.24 -8.12
N LYS A 93 6.44 6.57 -8.97
CA LYS A 93 5.50 7.68 -8.79
C LYS A 93 4.11 7.14 -8.46
N TYR A 94 3.47 7.78 -7.49
CA TYR A 94 2.19 7.34 -6.95
C TYR A 94 1.14 8.43 -7.17
N PHE A 95 -0.05 8.03 -7.60
CA PHE A 95 -1.17 8.94 -7.83
C PHE A 95 -2.46 8.40 -7.25
N ARG A 96 -3.33 9.28 -6.76
CA ARG A 96 -4.75 9.02 -6.56
C ARG A 96 -5.52 9.46 -7.80
N TRP A 97 -6.37 8.59 -8.33
CA TRP A 97 -7.34 8.98 -9.34
C TRP A 97 -8.52 9.73 -8.70
N SER A 98 -8.93 10.83 -9.33
CA SER A 98 -10.06 11.65 -8.92
C SER A 98 -10.96 11.98 -10.11
N ALA A 99 -12.27 12.07 -9.87
CA ALA A 99 -13.21 12.54 -10.89
C ALA A 99 -13.04 14.03 -11.21
N ALA A 100 -12.40 14.81 -10.34
CA ALA A 100 -12.10 16.22 -10.57
C ALA A 100 -10.81 16.36 -11.41
N ALA A 101 -10.77 17.34 -12.33
CA ALA A 101 -9.57 17.67 -13.08
C ALA A 101 -8.57 18.48 -12.21
N PRO A 102 -7.26 18.20 -12.26
CA PRO A 102 -6.62 17.10 -13.00
C PRO A 102 -6.92 15.74 -12.33
N HIS A 103 -7.35 14.77 -13.14
CA HIS A 103 -7.84 13.46 -12.67
C HIS A 103 -6.78 12.63 -11.91
N LEU A 104 -5.54 13.07 -11.90
CA LEU A 104 -4.43 12.45 -11.20
C LEU A 104 -3.91 13.43 -10.17
N GLN A 105 -4.06 13.07 -8.90
CA GLN A 105 -3.47 13.78 -7.78
C GLN A 105 -2.21 13.04 -7.34
N ALA A 106 -1.07 13.70 -7.34
CA ALA A 106 0.19 13.08 -6.92
C ALA A 106 0.18 12.76 -5.43
N LEU A 107 0.87 11.66 -5.07
CA LEU A 107 1.07 11.25 -3.70
C LEU A 107 2.53 11.40 -3.30
N THR A 108 2.73 11.80 -2.05
CA THR A 108 4.04 11.94 -1.41
C THR A 108 4.16 10.89 -0.30
N ILE A 109 5.35 10.28 -0.18
CA ILE A 109 5.66 9.33 0.89
C ILE A 109 6.64 10.01 1.83
N ALA A 110 6.24 10.19 3.10
CA ALA A 110 7.03 10.91 4.10
C ALA A 110 7.30 10.01 5.30
N LEU A 111 8.56 9.95 5.76
CA LEU A 111 8.91 9.31 7.02
C LEU A 111 8.30 10.11 8.18
N THR A 112 7.44 9.50 8.97
CA THR A 112 6.79 10.14 10.12
C THR A 112 7.40 9.71 11.44
N HIS A 113 7.82 8.45 11.55
CA HIS A 113 8.47 7.92 12.74
C HIS A 113 9.70 7.13 12.32
N PRO A 114 10.92 7.65 12.57
CA PRO A 114 12.10 6.82 12.52
C PRO A 114 12.00 5.76 13.64
N SER A 115 12.59 4.59 13.39
CA SER A 115 12.72 3.53 14.39
C SER A 115 14.19 3.18 14.53
N GLU A 116 14.62 2.92 15.76
CA GLU A 116 15.90 2.30 16.03
C GLU A 116 15.88 0.81 15.66
N TYR A 117 17.06 0.24 15.46
CA TYR A 117 17.24 -1.19 15.29
C TYR A 117 17.00 -1.93 16.61
N ASP A 118 16.28 -3.03 16.55
CA ASP A 118 16.05 -3.92 17.67
C ASP A 118 17.24 -4.88 17.93
N GLU A 119 17.09 -5.79 18.89
CA GLU A 119 18.09 -6.80 19.23
C GLU A 119 18.39 -7.82 18.11
N HIS A 120 17.62 -7.77 17.02
CA HIS A 120 17.77 -8.62 15.85
C HIS A 120 18.27 -7.83 14.63
N ASP A 121 18.72 -6.59 14.81
CA ASP A 121 19.13 -5.65 13.77
C ASP A 121 18.00 -5.26 12.80
N TYR A 122 16.74 -5.30 13.24
CA TYR A 122 15.58 -4.82 12.46
C TYR A 122 15.09 -3.46 12.93
N ALA A 123 14.82 -2.55 11.99
CA ALA A 123 14.13 -1.30 12.27
C ALA A 123 12.71 -1.31 11.69
N HIS A 124 11.78 -0.65 12.38
CA HIS A 124 10.36 -0.59 12.01
C HIS A 124 9.84 0.84 11.77
N PRO A 125 10.44 1.59 10.81
CA PRO A 125 10.01 2.97 10.54
C PRO A 125 8.58 3.02 10.00
N ARG A 126 7.91 4.16 10.25
CA ARG A 126 6.57 4.45 9.75
C ARG A 126 6.58 5.59 8.75
N TYR A 127 5.87 5.39 7.66
CA TYR A 127 5.72 6.35 6.58
C TYR A 127 4.25 6.70 6.40
N ALA A 128 3.98 7.98 6.14
CA ALA A 128 2.67 8.44 5.71
C ALA A 128 2.66 8.60 4.18
N VAL A 129 1.57 8.15 3.57
CA VAL A 129 1.22 8.47 2.18
C VAL A 129 0.24 9.63 2.21
N LEU A 130 0.63 10.72 1.58
CA LEU A 130 -0.07 12.00 1.63
C LEU A 130 -0.42 12.46 0.21
N THR A 131 -1.46 13.26 0.05
CA THR A 131 -1.64 14.06 -1.17
C THR A 131 -0.69 15.27 -1.17
N ASP A 132 -0.59 15.93 -2.32
CA ASP A 132 0.07 17.24 -2.46
C ASP A 132 -0.49 18.33 -1.52
N ALA A 133 -1.77 18.25 -1.18
CA ALA A 133 -2.42 19.14 -0.21
C ALA A 133 -2.17 18.74 1.26
N GLY A 134 -1.43 17.66 1.52
CA GLY A 134 -1.16 17.15 2.88
C GLY A 134 -2.30 16.31 3.48
N GLU A 135 -3.30 15.90 2.68
CA GLU A 135 -4.34 14.96 3.12
C GLU A 135 -3.70 13.60 3.39
N HIS A 136 -3.95 13.03 4.56
CA HIS A 136 -3.42 11.72 4.92
C HIS A 136 -4.26 10.60 4.30
N ILE A 137 -3.62 9.77 3.47
CA ILE A 137 -4.24 8.62 2.80
C ILE A 137 -4.01 7.34 3.59
N ALA A 138 -2.76 7.07 3.98
CA ALA A 138 -2.41 5.83 4.67
C ALA A 138 -1.12 5.94 5.49
N GLU A 139 -1.03 5.12 6.53
CA GLU A 139 0.22 4.81 7.21
C GLU A 139 0.75 3.45 6.72
N VAL A 140 2.07 3.37 6.52
CA VAL A 140 2.79 2.16 6.13
C VAL A 140 3.91 1.92 7.12
N ILE A 141 3.92 0.73 7.72
CA ILE A 141 5.01 0.27 8.58
C ILE A 141 5.90 -0.65 7.72
N CYS A 142 7.19 -0.32 7.68
CA CYS A 142 8.20 -1.10 6.97
C CYS A 142 9.05 -1.87 7.95
N ARG A 143 9.73 -2.92 7.48
CA ARG A 143 10.79 -3.63 8.20
C ARG A 143 12.09 -3.52 7.41
N ILE A 144 13.07 -2.82 7.98
CA ILE A 144 14.40 -2.66 7.36
C ILE A 144 15.38 -3.57 8.10
N ASP A 145 16.10 -4.40 7.34
CA ASP A 145 17.17 -5.24 7.85
C ASP A 145 18.48 -4.45 7.87
N GLY A 146 19.05 -4.20 9.04
CA GLY A 146 20.29 -3.45 9.21
C GLY A 146 21.54 -4.20 8.72
N ARG A 147 21.40 -5.46 8.32
CA ARG A 147 22.50 -6.30 7.80
C ARG A 147 22.55 -6.36 6.26
N ALA A 148 21.55 -5.79 5.59
CA ALA A 148 21.37 -5.85 4.13
C ALA A 148 22.25 -4.85 3.36
#